data_AF-A0A2A4CS18-F1
#
_entry.id   AF-A0A2A4CS18-F1
#
_cell.length_a   1.000
_cell.length_b   1.000
_cell.length_c   1.000
_cell.angle_alpha   90.00
_cell.angle_beta   90.00
_cell.angle_gamma   90.00
#
_symmetry.space_group_name_H-M   'P 1'
#
loop_
_entity.id
_entity.type
_entity.pdbx_description
1 polymer ?
#
loop_
_entity_poly.entity_id
_entity_poly.type
_entity_poly.pdbx_seq_one_letter_code
_entity_poly.pdbx_strand_id
1 'polypeptide(L)'
;MKRLMNKDSDPAETIELRATLERLAEELNRMAASAAQVQDALSFGRPTIQLSPQSVRDIQALDTITQKLEDLAHFSLAAAHAIPSAILLEKTAVFGGLRLHELVNTLDPYVNLCKSHADQGGVEWL
;
A
#
# COMPACT_ATOMS: atom_id res chain seq x y z
N MET A 1 -18.35 37.72 -17.02
CA MET A 1 -17.78 36.82 -15.99
C MET A 1 -18.11 35.39 -16.36
N LYS A 2 -17.19 34.69 -17.03
CA LYS A 2 -17.34 33.26 -17.34
C LYS A 2 -17.17 32.49 -16.03
N ARG A 3 -18.26 31.92 -15.51
CA ARG A 3 -18.18 30.85 -14.51
C ARG A 3 -17.49 29.67 -15.20
N LEU A 4 -16.24 29.41 -14.82
CA LEU A 4 -15.61 28.14 -15.10
C LEU A 4 -16.41 27.11 -14.30
N MET A 5 -17.31 26.41 -15.00
CA MET A 5 -17.79 25.11 -14.58
C MET A 5 -16.54 24.28 -14.29
N ASN A 6 -16.32 23.97 -13.02
CA ASN A 6 -15.34 22.98 -12.64
C ASN A 6 -15.91 21.68 -13.21
N LYS A 7 -15.36 21.32 -14.37
CA LYS A 7 -15.60 20.09 -15.09
C LYS A 7 -15.51 18.97 -14.06
N ASP A 8 -16.60 18.22 -13.92
CA ASP A 8 -16.69 17.02 -13.10
C ASP A 8 -15.35 16.28 -13.16
N SER A 9 -14.63 16.26 -12.04
CA SER A 9 -13.42 15.47 -11.91
C SER A 9 -13.83 14.04 -12.24
N ASP A 10 -13.18 13.45 -13.24
CA ASP A 10 -13.44 12.08 -13.64
C ASP A 10 -13.38 11.21 -12.37
N PRO A 11 -14.37 10.34 -12.07
CA PRO A 11 -14.29 9.44 -10.91
C PRO A 11 -13.01 8.59 -10.93
N ALA A 12 -12.35 8.44 -12.09
CA ALA A 12 -11.03 7.84 -12.23
C ALA A 12 -9.85 8.69 -11.73
N GLU A 13 -10.00 9.99 -11.49
CA GLU A 13 -8.93 10.91 -11.05
C GLU A 13 -8.95 11.22 -9.54
N THR A 14 -10.01 10.80 -8.84
CA THR A 14 -10.16 11.03 -7.40
C THR A 14 -10.22 9.72 -6.61
N ILE A 15 -9.84 9.78 -5.33
CA ILE A 15 -9.91 8.67 -4.37
C ILE A 15 -10.52 9.14 -3.06
N GLU A 16 -11.21 8.23 -2.36
CA GLU A 16 -11.71 8.51 -1.02
C GLU A 16 -10.58 8.33 0.01
N LEU A 17 -10.36 9.35 0.85
CA LEU A 17 -9.28 9.33 1.85
C LEU A 17 -9.45 8.17 2.85
N ARG A 18 -10.66 7.94 3.35
CA ARG A 18 -10.93 6.84 4.30
C ARG A 18 -10.56 5.49 3.70
N ALA A 19 -11.11 5.17 2.53
CA ALA A 19 -10.81 3.92 1.83
C ALA A 19 -9.31 3.77 1.50
N THR A 20 -8.64 4.87 1.19
CA THR A 20 -7.19 4.87 0.93
C THR A 20 -6.39 4.54 2.20
N LEU A 21 -6.76 5.12 3.34
CA LEU A 21 -6.12 4.84 4.63
C LEU A 21 -6.39 3.41 5.13
N GLU A 22 -7.60 2.88 4.91
CA GLU A 22 -7.93 1.49 5.22
C GLU A 22 -7.04 0.53 4.42
N ARG A 23 -6.90 0.74 3.11
CA ARG A 23 -6.00 -0.07 2.27
C ARG A 23 -4.53 0.08 2.63
N LEU A 24 -4.13 1.28 3.04
CA LEU A 24 -2.77 1.51 3.54
C LEU A 24 -2.53 0.70 4.82
N ALA A 25 -3.49 0.68 5.74
CA ALA A 25 -3.40 -0.14 6.95
C ALA A 25 -3.30 -1.64 6.62
N GLU A 26 -4.10 -2.14 5.69
CA GLU A 26 -4.00 -3.53 5.22
C GLU A 26 -2.64 -3.84 4.61
N GLU A 27 -2.10 -2.96 3.77
CA GLU A 27 -0.80 -3.16 3.14
C GLU A 27 0.36 -3.13 4.14
N LEU A 28 0.31 -2.22 5.12
CA LEU A 28 1.25 -2.19 6.24
C LEU A 28 1.24 -3.49 7.04
N ASN A 29 0.06 -4.05 7.33
CA ASN A 29 -0.07 -5.36 7.97
C ASN A 29 0.47 -6.50 7.11
N ARG A 30 0.25 -6.48 5.78
CA ARG A 30 0.83 -7.47 4.87
C ARG A 30 2.36 -7.39 4.84
N MET A 31 2.92 -6.19 4.86
CA MET A 31 4.37 -5.98 4.95
C MET A 31 4.93 -6.46 6.29
N ALA A 32 4.25 -6.19 7.41
CA ALA A 32 4.62 -6.70 8.73
C ALA A 32 4.64 -8.24 8.76
N ALA A 33 3.58 -8.88 8.27
CA ALA A 33 3.50 -10.33 8.17
C ALA A 33 4.61 -10.93 7.30
N SER A 34 4.93 -10.27 6.17
CA SER A 34 6.03 -10.69 5.30
C SER A 34 7.40 -10.54 5.98
N ALA A 35 7.61 -9.46 6.74
CA ALA A 35 8.84 -9.26 7.52
C ALA A 35 9.00 -10.33 8.61
N ALA A 36 7.93 -10.68 9.32
CA ALA A 36 7.92 -11.77 10.30
C ALA A 36 8.26 -13.12 9.65
N GLN A 37 7.69 -13.43 8.47
CA GLN A 37 8.02 -14.66 7.74
C GLN A 37 9.48 -14.73 7.32
N VAL A 38 10.08 -13.60 6.91
CA VAL A 38 11.52 -13.54 6.60
C VAL A 38 12.35 -13.77 7.86
N GLN A 39 11.99 -13.17 8.99
CA GLN A 39 12.66 -13.40 10.26
C GLN A 39 12.59 -14.86 10.70
N ASP A 40 11.43 -15.51 10.57
CA ASP A 40 11.27 -16.94 10.84
C ASP A 40 12.15 -17.78 9.92
N ALA A 41 12.12 -17.53 8.61
CA ALA A 41 12.94 -18.25 7.64
C ALA A 41 14.45 -18.13 7.94
N LEU A 42 14.91 -16.94 8.35
CA LEU A 42 16.30 -16.70 8.75
C LEU A 42 16.65 -17.37 10.09
N SER A 43 15.69 -17.49 11.00
CA SER A 43 15.88 -18.10 12.31
C SER A 43 15.87 -19.64 12.27
N PHE A 44 15.09 -20.24 11.36
CA PHE A 44 14.99 -21.69 11.16
C PHE A 44 15.96 -22.26 10.13
N GLY A 45 16.68 -21.42 9.39
CA GLY A 45 17.77 -21.85 8.51
C GLY A 45 18.86 -22.60 9.29
N ARG A 46 19.23 -23.81 8.85
CA ARG A 46 20.21 -24.68 9.54
C ARG A 46 21.49 -23.89 9.87
N PRO A 47 21.90 -23.78 11.15
CA PRO A 47 23.12 -23.09 11.54
C PRO A 47 24.31 -24.02 11.31
N THR A 48 24.69 -24.24 10.06
CA THR A 48 26.05 -24.69 9.73
C THR A 48 27.03 -23.53 9.73
N ILE A 49 26.53 -22.29 9.86
CA ILE A 49 27.31 -21.05 9.84
C ILE A 49 27.12 -20.36 11.19
N GLN A 50 28.20 -20.11 11.92
CA GLN A 50 28.17 -19.19 13.06
C GLN A 50 27.71 -17.81 12.56
N LEU A 51 26.52 -17.38 12.98
CA LEU A 51 26.05 -16.03 12.69
C LEU A 51 27.01 -15.02 13.31
N SER A 52 27.42 -14.03 12.51
CA SER A 52 28.21 -12.93 13.03
C SER A 52 27.36 -12.08 14.00
N PRO A 53 27.96 -11.37 14.97
CA PRO A 53 27.23 -10.44 15.82
C PRO A 53 26.46 -9.37 15.03
N GLN A 54 26.92 -9.02 13.82
CA GLN A 54 26.21 -8.09 12.95
C GLN A 54 24.94 -8.72 12.39
N SER A 55 25.00 -9.97 11.93
CA SER A 55 23.84 -10.71 11.43
C SER A 55 22.74 -10.85 12.48
N VAL A 56 23.12 -11.07 13.76
CA VAL A 56 22.16 -11.09 14.88
C VAL A 56 21.48 -9.73 15.05
N ARG A 57 22.24 -8.63 14.99
CA ARG A 57 21.67 -7.27 15.05
C ARG A 57 20.74 -6.97 13.88
N ASP A 58 21.11 -7.41 12.67
CA ASP A 58 20.29 -7.19 11.47
C ASP A 58 18.97 -7.97 11.57
N ILE A 59 18.97 -9.19 12.10
CA ILE A 59 17.75 -9.96 12.38
C ILE A 59 16.89 -9.26 13.44
N GLN A 60 17.50 -8.75 14.52
CA GLN A 60 16.77 -7.96 15.53
C GLN A 60 16.19 -6.66 14.98
N ALA A 61 16.85 -6.04 13.99
CA ALA A 61 16.33 -4.86 13.33
C ALA A 61 15.06 -5.17 12.51
N LEU A 62 14.90 -6.39 11.98
CA LEU A 62 13.67 -6.83 11.31
C LEU A 62 12.47 -6.87 12.25
N ASP A 63 12.67 -7.31 13.50
CA ASP A 63 11.63 -7.29 14.53
C ASP A 63 11.14 -5.86 14.81
N THR A 64 12.09 -4.92 14.95
CA THR A 64 11.78 -3.49 15.12
C THR A 64 11.05 -2.92 13.90
N ILE A 65 11.39 -3.35 12.68
CA ILE A 65 10.68 -2.93 11.46
C ILE A 65 9.25 -3.48 11.46
N THR A 66 9.08 -4.74 11.82
CA THR A 66 7.77 -5.40 11.91
C THR A 66 6.85 -4.65 12.86
N GLN A 67 7.31 -4.34 14.08
CA GLN A 67 6.52 -3.58 15.05
C GLN A 67 6.13 -2.19 14.53
N LYS A 68 7.07 -1.48 13.87
CA LYS A 68 6.78 -0.16 13.29
C LYS A 68 5.71 -0.24 12.19
N LEU A 69 5.73 -1.28 11.37
CA LEU A 69 4.73 -1.49 10.33
C LEU A 69 3.34 -1.74 10.94
N GLU A 70 3.26 -2.57 11.97
CA GLU A 70 2.02 -2.83 12.71
C GLU A 70 1.47 -1.57 13.38
N ASP A 71 2.33 -0.78 14.04
CA ASP A 71 1.95 0.47 14.69
C ASP A 71 1.40 1.48 13.67
N LEU A 72 2.06 1.59 12.51
CA LEU A 72 1.58 2.45 11.42
C LEU A 72 0.27 1.94 10.80
N ALA A 73 0.08 0.61 10.74
CA ALA A 73 -1.17 0.03 10.28
C ALA A 73 -2.32 0.38 11.23
N HIS A 74 -2.11 0.19 12.53
CA HIS A 74 -3.08 0.56 13.57
C HIS A 74 -3.40 2.05 13.54
N PHE A 75 -2.38 2.91 13.43
CA PHE A 75 -2.57 4.35 13.32
C PHE A 75 -3.39 4.72 12.08
N SER A 76 -3.05 4.14 10.92
CA SER A 76 -3.74 4.42 9.65
C SER A 76 -5.21 4.01 9.69
N LEU A 77 -5.53 2.86 10.29
CA LEU A 77 -6.89 2.39 10.47
C LEU A 77 -7.68 3.27 11.46
N ALA A 78 -7.06 3.64 12.59
CA ALA A 78 -7.67 4.56 13.55
C ALA A 78 -7.96 5.93 12.91
N ALA A 79 -7.03 6.45 12.11
CA ALA A 79 -7.22 7.69 11.37
C ALA A 79 -8.37 7.58 10.36
N ALA A 80 -8.48 6.46 9.63
CA ALA A 80 -9.57 6.23 8.69
C ALA A 80 -10.95 6.31 9.36
N HIS A 81 -11.09 5.68 10.54
CA HIS A 81 -12.34 5.72 11.31
C HIS A 81 -12.66 7.09 11.91
N ALA A 82 -11.64 7.90 12.21
CA ALA A 82 -11.81 9.26 12.70
C ALA A 82 -12.18 10.27 11.61
N ILE A 83 -11.93 9.96 10.34
CA ILE A 83 -12.16 10.85 9.20
C ILE A 83 -13.58 10.65 8.61
N PRO A 84 -14.31 11.72 8.23
CA PRO A 84 -15.58 11.60 7.52
C PRO A 84 -15.47 10.90 6.15
N SER A 85 -16.45 10.06 5.79
CA SER A 85 -16.50 9.22 4.57
C SER A 85 -16.69 9.97 3.24
N ALA A 86 -16.51 11.29 3.20
CA ALA A 86 -16.78 12.09 2.01
C ALA A 86 -15.57 12.95 1.56
N ILE A 87 -14.40 12.74 2.17
CA ILE A 87 -13.19 13.46 1.75
C ILE A 87 -12.60 12.78 0.53
N LEU A 88 -12.69 13.46 -0.61
CA LEU A 88 -12.07 13.07 -1.87
C LEU A 88 -10.72 13.77 -2.04
N LEU A 89 -9.74 13.04 -2.54
CA LEU A 89 -8.40 13.52 -2.83
C LEU A 89 -8.08 13.34 -4.31
N GLU A 90 -7.28 14.25 -4.86
CA GLU A 90 -6.73 14.13 -6.21
C GLU A 90 -5.62 13.06 -6.23
N LYS A 91 -5.76 12.05 -7.09
CA LYS A 91 -4.83 10.90 -7.13
C LYS A 91 -3.39 11.29 -7.40
N THR A 92 -3.16 12.21 -8.33
CA THR A 92 -1.83 12.72 -8.72
C THR A 92 -1.11 13.35 -7.53
N ALA A 93 -1.82 14.12 -6.71
CA ALA A 93 -1.27 14.76 -5.52
C ALA A 93 -0.91 13.75 -4.42
N VAL A 94 -1.71 12.69 -4.27
CA VAL A 94 -1.49 11.66 -3.23
C VAL A 94 -0.43 10.64 -3.66
N PHE A 95 -0.50 10.14 -4.89
CA PHE A 95 0.36 9.06 -5.37
C PHE A 95 1.61 9.52 -6.09
N GLY A 96 1.69 10.79 -6.54
CA GLY A 96 2.86 11.31 -7.27
C GLY A 96 4.18 11.27 -6.48
N GLY A 97 4.12 11.19 -5.14
CA GLY A 97 5.28 11.03 -4.27
C GLY A 97 5.66 9.58 -3.96
N LEU A 98 4.82 8.61 -4.31
CA LEU A 98 5.07 7.20 -3.99
C LEU A 98 6.10 6.61 -4.97
N ARG A 99 7.20 6.11 -4.41
CA ARG A 99 8.27 5.45 -5.18
C ARG A 99 8.01 3.97 -5.42
N LEU A 100 7.19 3.34 -4.57
CA LEU A 100 6.82 1.94 -4.68
C LEU A 100 5.62 1.83 -5.61
N HIS A 101 5.86 1.47 -6.87
CA HIS A 101 4.80 1.40 -7.88
C HIS A 101 3.74 0.33 -7.54
N GLU A 102 4.14 -0.76 -6.90
CA GLU A 102 3.21 -1.79 -6.40
C GLU A 102 2.27 -1.25 -5.33
N LEU A 103 2.75 -0.34 -4.47
CA LEU A 103 1.90 0.30 -3.47
C LEU A 103 0.82 1.17 -4.11
N VAL A 104 1.12 1.86 -5.22
CA VAL A 104 0.12 2.61 -5.99
C VAL A 104 -0.99 1.68 -6.49
N ASN A 105 -0.63 0.50 -7.01
CA ASN A 105 -1.58 -0.50 -7.51
C ASN A 105 -2.48 -1.07 -6.42
N THR A 106 -1.96 -1.19 -5.20
CA THR A 106 -2.72 -1.65 -4.03
C THR A 106 -3.67 -0.58 -3.51
N LEU A 107 -3.24 0.68 -3.51
CA LEU A 107 -4.03 1.78 -2.92
C LEU A 107 -5.10 2.32 -3.89
N ASP A 108 -4.84 2.33 -5.20
CA ASP A 108 -5.79 2.80 -6.21
C ASP A 108 -6.83 1.71 -6.58
N PRO A 109 -8.13 1.91 -6.29
CA PRO A 109 -9.14 0.91 -6.64
C PRO A 109 -9.34 0.74 -8.14
N TYR A 110 -9.01 1.77 -8.93
CA TYR A 110 -9.31 1.83 -10.36
C TYR A 110 -8.19 1.25 -11.22
N VAL A 111 -6.98 1.08 -10.68
CA VAL A 111 -5.88 0.41 -11.40
C VAL A 111 -6.23 -1.06 -11.67
N ASN A 112 -6.91 -1.73 -10.74
CA ASN A 112 -7.31 -3.14 -10.91
C ASN A 112 -8.52 -3.30 -11.85
N LEU A 113 -9.37 -2.29 -11.98
CA LEU A 113 -10.49 -2.29 -12.93
C LEU A 113 -10.01 -2.24 -14.39
N CYS A 114 -8.94 -1.48 -14.68
CA CYS A 114 -8.32 -1.44 -16.01
C CYS A 114 -7.65 -2.77 -16.38
N LYS A 115 -7.08 -3.51 -15.41
CA LYS A 115 -6.52 -4.85 -15.65
C LYS A 115 -7.61 -5.89 -15.96
N SER A 116 -8.76 -5.81 -15.28
CA SER A 116 -9.88 -6.74 -15.50
C SER A 116 -10.50 -6.63 -16.91
N HIS A 117 -10.50 -5.43 -17.50
CA HIS A 117 -10.98 -5.22 -18.88
C HIS A 117 -10.06 -5.80 -19.96
N ALA A 118 -8.76 -6.00 -19.67
CA ALA A 118 -7.82 -6.58 -20.62
C ALA A 118 -7.96 -8.11 -20.78
N ASP A 119 -8.67 -8.77 -19.85
CA ASP A 119 -8.79 -10.23 -19.80
C ASP A 119 -10.14 -10.75 -20.34
N GLN A 120 -11.04 -9.86 -20.78
CA GLN A 120 -12.41 -10.21 -21.19
C GLN A 120 -12.84 -9.76 -22.60
N GLY A 121 -11.93 -9.68 -23.57
CA GLY A 121 -12.40 -9.69 -24.96
C GLY A 121 -11.46 -9.14 -26.00
N GLY A 122 -11.05 -10.03 -26.91
CA GLY A 122 -11.00 -9.76 -28.34
C GLY A 122 -9.98 -8.72 -28.79
N VAL A 123 -8.75 -9.16 -28.99
CA VAL A 123 -7.79 -8.42 -29.81
C VAL A 123 -8.08 -8.74 -31.28
N GLU A 124 -8.92 -7.94 -31.94
CA GLU A 124 -8.90 -7.79 -33.40
C GLU A 124 -8.13 -6.51 -33.73
N TRP A 125 -7.03 -6.64 -34.47
CA TRP A 125 -6.35 -5.53 -35.13
C TRP A 125 -6.61 -5.63 -36.64
N LEU A 126 -7.13 -4.57 -37.23
CA LEU A 126 -6.99 -4.29 -38.66
C LEU A 126 -5.63 -3.65 -38.94
#